data_AF-A0A7K2ZGR4-F1
#
_entry.id   AF-A0A7K2ZGR4-F1
#
_cell.length_a   1.000
_cell.length_b   1.000
_cell.length_c   1.000
_cell.angle_alpha   90.00
_cell.angle_beta   90.00
_cell.angle_gamma   90.00
#
_symmetry.space_group_name_H-M   'P 1'
#
loop_
_entity.id
_entity.type
_entity.pdbx_description
1 polymer ?
#
loop_
_entity_poly.entity_id
_entity_poly.type
_entity_poly.pdbx_seq_one_letter_code
_entity_poly.pdbx_strand_id
1 'polypeptide(L)'
;MAAGRGAYVWRFDSGRICLDLVATGPAGGTPRAREQLDGPGRLADWLTAARLVPPGTALTALDTTWLTRFRQLRADVDRLMSAQLALAESGVDPSAVQLGGPGDGNALDRVNSLAAEAPPGPRAVRGEGGALVRTLSAEPGCAGLLAVVA
;
A
#
# COMPACT_ATOMS: atom_id res chain seq x y z
N MET A 1 30.47 8.90 -11.73
CA MET A 1 29.89 7.67 -12.30
C MET A 1 28.56 7.39 -11.62
N ALA A 2 27.46 7.75 -12.29
CA ALA A 2 26.10 7.45 -11.83
C ALA A 2 25.67 6.15 -12.51
N ALA A 3 25.43 5.10 -11.73
CA ALA A 3 24.86 3.86 -12.25
C ALA A 3 23.44 4.18 -12.77
N GLY A 4 23.22 3.90 -14.04
CA GLY A 4 21.99 4.18 -14.77
C GLY A 4 20.77 3.55 -14.09
N ARG A 5 19.72 4.36 -13.97
CA ARG A 5 18.36 3.92 -13.59
C ARG A 5 17.88 2.90 -14.62
N GLY A 6 17.95 1.62 -14.27
CA GLY A 6 17.43 0.53 -15.09
C GLY A 6 15.91 0.53 -15.14
N ALA A 7 15.35 1.07 -16.24
CA ALA A 7 14.22 0.53 -16.99
C ALA A 7 12.87 0.21 -16.29
N TYR A 8 12.35 1.08 -15.42
CA TYR A 8 10.91 1.04 -15.05
C TYR A 8 10.29 2.44 -14.94
N VAL A 9 10.61 3.32 -15.89
CA VAL A 9 10.31 4.76 -15.77
C VAL A 9 8.84 5.13 -16.10
N TRP A 10 8.00 4.16 -16.48
CA TRP A 10 6.56 4.35 -16.76
C TRP A 10 5.72 3.08 -16.51
N ARG A 11 5.90 2.39 -15.39
CA ARG A 11 4.90 1.41 -14.94
C ARG A 11 3.91 2.12 -14.03
N PHE A 12 2.63 1.83 -14.22
CA PHE A 12 1.56 2.16 -13.27
C PHE A 12 2.03 1.78 -11.85
N ASP A 13 2.49 2.76 -11.07
CA ASP A 13 2.90 2.57 -9.68
C ASP A 13 1.69 2.28 -8.76
N SER A 14 0.46 2.47 -9.27
CA SER A 14 -0.78 2.24 -8.52
C SER A 14 -0.93 0.79 -8.03
N GLY A 15 -0.24 -0.17 -8.65
CA GLY A 15 -0.21 -1.56 -8.17
C GLY A 15 1.05 -1.92 -7.39
N ARG A 16 2.11 -1.11 -7.43
CA ARG A 16 3.37 -1.45 -6.76
C ARG A 16 3.22 -1.31 -5.24
N ILE A 17 2.56 -0.26 -4.79
CA ILE A 17 2.46 0.05 -3.36
C ILE A 17 1.71 -1.02 -2.56
N CYS A 18 0.63 -1.58 -3.13
CA CYS A 18 -0.12 -2.66 -2.48
C CYS A 18 0.72 -3.94 -2.38
N LEU A 19 1.54 -4.24 -3.39
CA LEU A 19 2.48 -5.37 -3.37
C LEU A 19 3.65 -5.13 -2.40
N ASP A 20 4.16 -3.90 -2.33
CA ASP A 20 5.18 -3.50 -1.34
C ASP A 20 4.64 -3.63 0.09
N LEU A 21 3.32 -3.43 0.30
CA LEU A 21 2.66 -3.73 1.58
C LEU A 21 2.56 -5.25 1.83
N VAL A 22 2.16 -6.06 0.85
CA VAL A 22 2.14 -7.54 0.98
C VAL A 22 3.52 -8.08 1.38
N ALA A 23 4.59 -7.53 0.80
CA ALA A 23 5.97 -7.92 1.07
C ALA A 23 6.43 -7.66 2.53
N THR A 24 5.70 -6.85 3.32
CA THR A 24 6.02 -6.64 4.74
C THR A 24 5.53 -7.79 5.64
N GLY A 25 4.76 -8.73 5.08
CA GLY A 25 4.16 -9.84 5.80
C GLY A 25 5.01 -11.11 5.85
N PRO A 26 4.67 -12.05 6.75
CA PRO A 26 5.32 -13.38 6.80
C PRO A 26 5.05 -14.23 5.53
N ALA A 27 4.03 -13.86 4.74
CA ALA A 27 3.71 -14.48 3.46
C ALA A 27 4.43 -13.84 2.26
N GLY A 28 5.38 -12.92 2.48
CA GLY A 28 6.06 -12.10 1.45
C GLY A 28 6.97 -12.85 0.46
N GLY A 29 6.60 -14.07 0.06
CA GLY A 29 7.21 -14.80 -1.05
C GLY A 29 8.56 -15.45 -0.77
N THR A 30 9.07 -15.42 0.46
CA THR A 30 10.33 -16.08 0.82
C THR A 30 10.21 -16.88 2.12
N PRO A 31 10.87 -18.05 2.26
CA PRO A 31 10.82 -18.89 3.46
C PRO A 31 11.31 -18.21 4.76
N ARG A 32 11.92 -17.02 4.66
CA ARG A 32 12.46 -16.26 5.79
C ARG A 32 11.74 -14.92 6.01
N ALA A 33 10.65 -14.66 5.29
CA ALA A 33 9.86 -13.46 5.49
C ALA A 33 9.33 -13.41 6.93
N ARG A 34 9.49 -12.27 7.59
CA ARG A 34 9.01 -12.01 8.95
C ARG A 34 8.09 -10.80 8.91
N GLU A 35 7.21 -10.67 9.89
CA GLU A 35 6.40 -9.46 10.08
C GLU A 35 7.32 -8.24 10.25
N GLN A 36 7.27 -7.30 9.32
CA GLN A 36 8.12 -6.10 9.31
C GLN A 36 7.43 -4.87 9.90
N LEU A 37 6.09 -4.84 9.91
CA LEU A 37 5.29 -3.78 10.51
C LEU A 37 4.94 -4.17 11.94
N ASP A 38 5.94 -4.43 12.78
CA ASP A 38 5.75 -4.96 14.15
C ASP A 38 5.28 -3.91 15.17
N GLY A 39 5.29 -2.63 14.80
CA GLY A 39 4.82 -1.53 15.64
C GLY A 39 4.52 -0.23 14.87
N PRO A 40 3.87 0.75 15.53
CA PRO A 40 3.59 2.08 14.97
C PRO A 40 4.79 2.76 14.31
N GLY A 41 5.97 2.70 14.94
CA GLY A 41 7.19 3.29 14.40
C GLY A 41 7.62 2.68 13.06
N ARG A 42 7.52 1.35 12.92
CA ARG A 42 7.83 0.67 11.66
C ARG A 42 6.83 1.00 10.56
N LEU A 43 5.57 1.24 10.90
CA LEU A 43 4.58 1.74 9.95
C LEU A 43 4.94 3.16 9.47
N ALA A 44 5.35 4.06 10.38
CA ALA A 44 5.79 5.41 10.01
C ALA A 44 7.02 5.40 9.08
N ASP A 45 7.99 4.55 9.39
CA ASP A 45 9.18 4.34 8.55
C ASP A 45 8.79 3.84 7.15
N TRP A 46 7.91 2.83 7.08
CA TRP A 46 7.43 2.27 5.82
C TRP A 46 6.66 3.31 4.98
N LEU A 47 5.74 4.07 5.59
CA LEU A 47 4.98 5.14 4.91
C LEU A 47 5.91 6.21 4.29
N THR A 48 7.02 6.52 4.96
CA THR A 48 8.02 7.47 4.49
C THR A 48 8.90 6.86 3.39
N ALA A 49 9.37 5.63 3.58
CA ALA A 49 10.19 4.90 2.63
C ALA A 49 9.45 4.63 1.31
N ALA A 50 8.16 4.29 1.41
CA ALA A 50 7.25 4.12 0.28
C ALA A 50 6.81 5.45 -0.35
N ARG A 51 7.31 6.59 0.15
CA ARG A 51 7.04 7.95 -0.37
C ARG A 51 5.56 8.35 -0.30
N LEU A 52 4.74 7.68 0.50
CA LEU A 52 3.36 8.08 0.74
C LEU A 52 3.30 9.36 1.58
N VAL A 53 4.18 9.43 2.58
CA VAL A 53 4.31 10.56 3.49
C VAL A 53 5.67 11.25 3.29
N PRO A 54 5.72 12.57 3.03
CA PRO A 54 6.97 13.30 2.99
C PRO A 54 7.74 13.22 4.31
N PRO A 55 9.10 13.15 4.29
CA PRO A 55 9.89 13.17 5.52
C PRO A 55 9.59 14.39 6.40
N GLY A 56 9.46 14.18 7.70
CA GLY A 56 9.14 15.25 8.67
C GLY A 56 7.65 15.62 8.75
N THR A 57 6.76 14.94 8.00
CA THR A 57 5.31 15.09 8.20
C THR A 57 4.93 14.53 9.57
N ALA A 58 4.21 15.32 10.37
CA ALA A 58 3.67 14.86 11.64
C ALA A 58 2.60 13.79 11.40
N LEU A 59 2.64 12.71 12.18
CA LEU A 59 1.66 11.63 12.19
C LEU A 59 1.17 11.44 13.63
N THR A 60 0.57 12.49 14.20
CA THR A 60 0.23 12.55 15.63
C THR A 60 -0.82 11.53 16.04
N ALA A 61 -1.72 11.16 15.13
CA ALA A 61 -2.77 10.16 15.35
C ALA A 61 -2.32 8.72 15.06
N LEU A 62 -1.06 8.48 14.69
CA LEU A 62 -0.58 7.14 14.32
C LEU A 62 -0.41 6.27 15.57
N ASP A 63 -1.19 5.19 15.62
CA ASP A 63 -1.25 4.27 16.75
C ASP A 63 -1.29 2.79 16.29
N THR A 64 -1.54 1.88 17.24
CA THR A 64 -1.71 0.45 16.97
C THR A 64 -2.99 0.12 16.18
N THR A 65 -3.99 1.00 16.20
CA THR A 65 -5.21 0.87 15.39
C THR A 65 -4.88 1.02 13.91
N TRP A 66 -4.06 2.02 13.56
CA TRP A 66 -3.57 2.17 12.19
C TRP A 66 -2.82 0.94 11.73
N LEU A 67 -1.87 0.47 12.56
CA LEU A 67 -1.10 -0.75 12.26
C LEU A 67 -2.00 -1.95 11.97
N THR A 68 -3.04 -2.14 12.80
CA THR A 68 -4.01 -3.22 12.61
C THR A 68 -4.74 -3.11 11.27
N ARG A 69 -5.19 -1.90 10.91
CA ARG A 69 -5.89 -1.67 9.63
C ARG A 69 -4.99 -1.89 8.41
N PHE A 70 -3.72 -1.46 8.46
CA PHE A 70 -2.76 -1.73 7.39
C PHE A 70 -2.49 -3.24 7.23
N ARG A 71 -2.40 -3.98 8.33
CA ARG A 71 -2.26 -5.46 8.27
C ARG A 71 -3.52 -6.15 7.75
N GLN A 72 -4.71 -5.61 8.04
CA GLN A 72 -5.97 -6.11 7.48
C GLN A 72 -6.01 -5.90 5.96
N LEU A 73 -5.71 -4.69 5.48
CA LEU A 73 -5.59 -4.41 4.05
C LEU A 73 -4.55 -5.33 3.39
N ARG A 74 -3.39 -5.52 4.03
CA ARG A 74 -2.35 -6.45 3.57
C ARG A 74 -2.89 -7.87 3.37
N ALA A 75 -3.64 -8.39 4.35
CA ALA A 75 -4.21 -9.73 4.29
C ALA A 75 -5.30 -9.86 3.22
N ASP A 76 -6.10 -8.81 3.01
CA ASP A 76 -7.11 -8.79 1.95
C ASP A 76 -6.46 -8.80 0.56
N VAL A 77 -5.43 -7.97 0.33
CA VAL A 77 -4.68 -7.94 -0.94
C VAL A 77 -3.97 -9.28 -1.19
N ASP A 78 -3.32 -9.85 -0.18
CA ASP A 78 -2.64 -11.15 -0.27
C ASP A 78 -3.60 -12.28 -0.64
N ARG A 79 -4.80 -12.28 -0.06
CA ARG A 79 -5.86 -13.25 -0.39
C ARG A 79 -6.33 -13.09 -1.83
N LEU A 80 -6.60 -11.86 -2.27
CA LEU A 80 -7.04 -11.60 -3.65
C LEU A 80 -5.97 -12.03 -4.64
N MET A 81 -4.70 -11.67 -4.40
CA MET A 81 -3.57 -12.08 -5.24
C MET A 81 -3.43 -13.61 -5.30
N SER A 82 -3.51 -14.29 -4.16
CA SER A 82 -3.41 -15.75 -4.09
C SER A 82 -4.54 -16.44 -4.86
N ALA A 83 -5.78 -15.92 -4.76
CA ALA A 83 -6.92 -16.43 -5.50
C ALA A 83 -6.74 -16.25 -7.02
N GLN A 84 -6.23 -15.09 -7.47
CA GLN A 84 -5.93 -14.84 -8.89
C GLN A 84 -4.86 -15.78 -9.43
N LEU A 85 -3.79 -16.01 -8.66
CA LEU A 85 -2.71 -16.92 -9.08
C LEU A 85 -3.21 -18.36 -9.18
N ALA A 86 -3.96 -18.83 -8.19
CA ALA A 86 -4.56 -20.17 -8.23
C ALA A 86 -5.53 -20.33 -9.42
N LEU A 87 -6.30 -19.30 -9.74
CA LEU A 87 -7.17 -19.29 -10.92
C LEU A 87 -6.36 -19.37 -12.22
N ALA A 88 -5.30 -18.58 -12.35
CA ALA A 88 -4.42 -18.60 -13.53
C ALA A 88 -3.76 -19.98 -13.74
N GLU A 89 -3.42 -20.68 -12.66
CA GLU A 89 -2.86 -22.04 -12.71
C GLU A 89 -3.90 -23.11 -13.08
N SER A 90 -5.18 -22.87 -12.79
CA SER A 90 -6.26 -23.84 -13.03
C SER A 90 -6.64 -23.99 -14.52
N GLY A 91 -6.18 -23.09 -15.40
CA GLY A 91 -6.53 -23.10 -16.82
C GLY A 91 -7.99 -22.75 -17.13
N VAL A 92 -8.76 -22.35 -16.13
CA VAL A 92 -10.14 -21.86 -16.28
C VAL A 92 -10.10 -20.42 -16.81
N ASP A 93 -11.01 -20.08 -17.72
CA ASP A 93 -11.17 -18.71 -18.23
C ASP A 93 -11.48 -17.76 -17.04
N PRO A 94 -10.64 -16.75 -16.76
CA PRO A 94 -10.86 -15.83 -15.66
C PRO A 94 -12.17 -15.05 -15.77
N SER A 95 -12.70 -14.84 -16.98
CA SER A 95 -13.98 -14.17 -17.21
C SER A 95 -15.19 -15.02 -16.83
N ALA A 96 -15.01 -16.35 -16.71
CA ALA A 96 -16.03 -17.28 -16.24
C ALA A 96 -16.07 -17.43 -14.71
N VAL A 97 -15.08 -16.86 -14.00
CA VAL A 97 -14.98 -16.94 -12.53
C VAL A 97 -15.33 -15.60 -11.92
N GLN A 98 -16.37 -15.61 -11.09
CA GLN A 98 -16.76 -14.44 -10.34
C GLN A 98 -15.83 -14.25 -9.15
N LEU A 99 -14.94 -13.28 -9.26
CA LEU A 99 -14.14 -12.78 -8.14
C LEU A 99 -15.06 -12.02 -7.18
N GLY A 100 -14.95 -12.29 -5.88
CA GLY A 100 -15.91 -11.95 -4.83
C GLY A 100 -16.88 -13.07 -4.48
N GLY A 101 -16.57 -14.32 -4.85
CA GLY A 101 -17.33 -15.50 -4.48
C GLY A 101 -17.10 -15.93 -3.01
N PRO A 102 -17.69 -17.05 -2.58
CA PRO A 102 -17.57 -17.52 -1.19
C PRO A 102 -16.13 -17.86 -0.76
N GLY A 103 -15.21 -18.06 -1.72
CA GLY A 103 -13.83 -18.53 -1.47
C GLY A 103 -12.82 -17.41 -1.14
N ASP A 104 -13.01 -16.21 -1.67
CA ASP A 104 -12.22 -15.01 -1.39
C ASP A 104 -12.86 -14.12 -0.30
N GLY A 105 -14.16 -14.32 -0.03
CA GLY A 105 -14.90 -13.57 0.96
C GLY A 105 -15.05 -12.09 0.59
N ASN A 106 -15.52 -11.28 1.53
CA ASN A 106 -15.69 -9.82 1.36
C ASN A 106 -14.36 -9.02 1.32
N ALA A 107 -13.25 -9.63 0.90
CA ALA A 107 -11.95 -8.96 0.79
C ALA A 107 -11.96 -7.89 -0.32
N LEU A 108 -12.53 -8.21 -1.48
CA LEU A 108 -12.67 -7.25 -2.59
C LEU A 108 -13.53 -6.04 -2.17
N ASP A 109 -14.66 -6.28 -1.51
CA ASP A 109 -15.54 -5.21 -1.02
C ASP A 109 -14.84 -4.32 0.00
N ARG A 110 -14.02 -4.89 0.89
CA ARG A 110 -13.24 -4.12 1.86
C ARG A 110 -12.18 -3.25 1.19
N VAL A 111 -11.41 -3.81 0.24
CA VAL A 111 -10.41 -3.05 -0.52
C VAL A 111 -11.07 -1.90 -1.27
N ASN A 112 -12.15 -2.18 -2.00
CA ASN A 112 -12.89 -1.14 -2.73
C ASN A 112 -13.47 -0.06 -1.79
N SER A 113 -13.97 -0.46 -0.61
CA SER A 113 -14.48 0.50 0.38
C SER A 113 -13.37 1.41 0.92
N LEU A 114 -12.15 0.89 1.12
CA LEU A 114 -10.99 1.69 1.52
C LEU A 114 -10.51 2.60 0.38
N ALA A 115 -10.46 2.10 -0.84
CA ALA A 115 -10.04 2.86 -2.02
C ALA A 115 -11.00 4.01 -2.37
N ALA A 116 -12.26 3.94 -1.94
CA ALA A 116 -13.27 4.99 -2.14
C ALA A 116 -13.03 6.23 -1.25
N GLU A 117 -12.21 6.14 -0.22
CA GLU A 117 -11.87 7.27 0.65
C GLU A 117 -10.96 8.29 -0.06
N ALA A 118 -11.02 9.55 0.38
CA ALA A 118 -10.21 10.61 -0.24
C ALA A 118 -8.73 10.48 0.15
N PRO A 119 -7.79 10.32 -0.81
CA PRO A 119 -6.37 10.26 -0.49
C PRO A 119 -5.81 11.62 -0.04
N PRO A 120 -4.73 11.67 0.76
CA PRO A 120 -4.10 12.92 1.19
C PRO A 120 -3.66 13.76 -0.01
N GLY A 121 -4.18 14.99 -0.09
CA GLY A 121 -3.91 15.88 -1.22
C GLY A 121 -2.46 16.36 -1.25
N PRO A 122 -1.65 16.02 -2.28
CA PRO A 122 -0.28 16.50 -2.39
C PRO A 122 -0.24 18.01 -2.66
N ARG A 123 0.76 18.69 -2.10
CA ARG A 123 0.95 20.14 -2.28
C ARG A 123 2.41 20.47 -2.51
N ALA A 124 2.69 21.40 -3.43
CA ALA A 124 4.02 21.97 -3.61
C ALA A 124 4.14 23.26 -2.79
N VAL A 125 5.21 23.39 -2.01
CA VAL A 125 5.51 24.60 -1.23
C VAL A 125 6.96 25.03 -1.45
N ARG A 126 7.28 26.30 -1.16
CA ARG A 126 8.66 26.79 -1.19
C ARG A 126 9.35 26.37 0.11
N GLY A 127 10.42 25.60 -0.02
CA GLY A 127 11.33 25.28 1.09
C GLY A 127 12.38 26.37 1.30
N GLU A 128 13.29 26.12 2.22
CA GLU A 128 14.45 26.98 2.46
C GLU A 128 15.27 27.15 1.16
N GLY A 129 15.67 28.39 0.86
CA GLY A 129 16.36 28.72 -0.41
C GLY A 129 15.45 28.78 -1.65
N GLY A 130 14.12 28.67 -1.51
CA GLY A 130 13.16 28.92 -2.59
C GLY A 130 12.88 27.72 -3.51
N ALA A 131 13.50 26.56 -3.26
CA ALA A 131 13.20 25.32 -3.98
C ALA A 131 11.77 24.83 -3.70
N LEU A 132 11.14 24.15 -4.67
CA LEU A 132 9.85 23.52 -4.44
C LEU A 132 10.04 22.17 -3.73
N VAL A 133 9.34 21.99 -2.60
CA VAL A 133 9.29 20.74 -1.84
C VAL A 133 7.86 20.21 -1.81
N ARG A 134 7.72 18.88 -1.80
CA ARG A 134 6.43 18.20 -1.67
C ARG A 134 6.02 18.15 -0.20
N THR A 135 4.78 18.53 0.08
CA THR A 135 4.09 18.36 1.35
C THR A 135 2.69 17.77 1.12
N LEU A 136 1.93 17.56 2.18
CA LEU A 136 0.50 17.25 2.14
C LEU A 136 -0.32 18.49 2.51
N SER A 137 -1.53 18.59 1.96
CA SER A 137 -2.42 19.74 2.18
C SER A 137 -2.96 19.83 3.60
N ALA A 138 -3.00 18.69 4.30
CA ALA A 138 -3.33 18.56 5.71
C ALA A 138 -2.56 17.37 6.30
N GLU A 139 -2.55 17.26 7.63
CA GLU A 139 -2.08 16.05 8.29
C GLU A 139 -2.88 14.83 7.78
N PRO A 140 -2.22 13.77 7.30
CA PRO A 140 -2.94 12.63 6.74
C PRO A 140 -3.62 11.83 7.84
N GLY A 141 -4.85 11.38 7.59
CA GLY A 141 -5.55 10.40 8.43
C GLY A 141 -5.33 8.97 7.97
N CYS A 142 -5.67 8.00 8.83
CA CYS A 142 -5.57 6.57 8.54
C CYS A 142 -6.32 6.19 7.26
N ALA A 143 -7.59 6.62 7.14
CA ALA A 143 -8.45 6.29 6.00
C ALA A 143 -7.86 6.76 4.67
N GLY A 144 -7.41 8.01 4.60
CA GLY A 144 -6.78 8.54 3.39
C GLY A 144 -5.50 7.79 3.02
N LEU A 145 -4.66 7.42 3.99
CA LEU A 145 -3.44 6.65 3.67
C LEU A 145 -3.75 5.22 3.24
N LEU A 146 -4.79 4.59 3.80
CA LEU A 146 -5.27 3.29 3.31
C LEU A 146 -5.81 3.41 1.89
N ALA A 147 -6.51 4.49 1.55
CA ALA A 147 -7.04 4.74 0.21
C ALA A 147 -5.97 4.86 -0.87
N VAL A 148 -4.76 5.33 -0.52
CA VAL A 148 -3.64 5.38 -1.47
C VAL A 148 -3.06 3.98 -1.75
N VAL A 149 -3.26 3.04 -0.83
CA VAL A 149 -2.67 1.69 -0.89
C VAL A 149 -3.66 0.64 -1.39
N ALA A 150 -4.95 0.82 -1.12
CA ALA A 150 -6.05 -0.04 -1.58
C ALA A 150 -6.35 0.17 -3.06
#